data_AF-A0A2G6IZE5-F1
#
_entry.id   AF-A0A2G6IZE5-F1
#
_cell.length_a   1.000
_cell.length_b   1.000
_cell.length_c   1.000
_cell.angle_alpha   90.00
_cell.angle_beta   90.00
_cell.angle_gamma   90.00
#
_symmetry.space_group_name_H-M   'P 1'
#
loop_
_entity.id
_entity.type
_entity.pdbx_description
1 polymer ?
#
loop_
_entity_poly.entity_id
_entity_poly.type
_entity_poly.pdbx_seq_one_letter_code
_entity_poly.pdbx_strand_id
1 'polypeptide(L)'
;MNMKRVYGYSHTSAEAVQQMNFLHGTFKPNEDLLPLISPRWQELNQQNDEHTPSDVYVVEICSAKQATIDGQSVQLNYLKRRYRDFFSDPERDRMCFRLAAGADEEALGTWLDEVWSANETQHKDSSILRQLRVRQANLDMVRDDMVRLQDGLGEVLFVTHVNARDGNGNVLTGRDALIKTVTQAAQQIGARLYNPTALMEKVGQTQAIEDHSAGLAHFTESFSQRVLEDWYEFAIHDIIENYIINTPDDAIERIVVPHAKAFLATPDPEHVAYITTLLDALESYFPENPQLKLLRMKIARSEGNEDALKRAFFRLAIAGNLADLKALDSEIRTLPQLDAWIEELRAAEALSDDTVGWLLSR
;
A
#
# COMPACT_ATOMS: atom_id res chain seq x y z
N MET A 1 -6.18 -5.52 -0.37
CA MET A 1 -4.70 -5.58 -0.36
C MET A 1 -4.26 -7.03 -0.54
N ASN A 2 -3.33 -7.32 -1.45
CA ASN A 2 -2.82 -8.68 -1.68
C ASN A 2 -1.75 -9.04 -0.63
N MET A 3 -2.10 -9.89 0.33
CA MET A 3 -1.20 -10.29 1.43
C MET A 3 -0.81 -11.77 1.41
N LYS A 4 -1.17 -12.52 0.36
CA LYS A 4 -1.10 -13.99 0.36
C LYS A 4 0.32 -14.52 0.62
N ARG A 5 1.34 -13.90 0.01
CA ARG A 5 2.75 -14.32 0.14
C ARG A 5 3.62 -13.33 0.91
N VAL A 6 3.00 -12.41 1.64
CA VAL A 6 3.73 -11.48 2.52
C VAL A 6 4.01 -12.19 3.85
N TYR A 7 5.28 -12.51 4.12
CA TYR A 7 5.64 -13.23 5.35
C TYR A 7 5.66 -12.36 6.61
N GLY A 8 5.68 -11.06 6.49
CA GLY A 8 5.64 -10.16 7.64
C GLY A 8 5.71 -8.71 7.19
N TYR A 9 5.59 -7.81 8.16
CA TYR A 9 5.86 -6.40 7.94
C TYR A 9 7.36 -6.19 7.93
N SER A 10 7.88 -5.57 6.88
CA SER A 10 9.28 -5.14 6.83
C SER A 10 9.40 -3.76 7.46
N HIS A 11 10.45 -3.54 8.25
CA HIS A 11 10.74 -2.26 8.88
C HIS A 11 11.89 -1.53 8.19
N THR A 12 12.77 -2.27 7.50
CA THR A 12 13.95 -1.74 6.82
C THR A 12 13.87 -2.03 5.32
N SER A 13 14.57 -1.22 4.52
CA SER A 13 14.71 -1.45 3.09
C SER A 13 15.29 -2.83 2.75
N ALA A 14 16.25 -3.32 3.55
CA ALA A 14 16.86 -4.64 3.38
C ALA A 14 15.87 -5.79 3.65
N GLU A 15 15.01 -5.67 4.67
CA GLU A 15 13.94 -6.63 4.92
C GLU A 15 12.94 -6.67 3.76
N ALA A 16 12.60 -5.51 3.18
CA ALA A 16 11.73 -5.42 2.02
C ALA A 16 12.35 -6.10 0.79
N VAL A 17 13.65 -5.87 0.53
CA VAL A 17 14.39 -6.55 -0.56
C VAL A 17 14.41 -8.06 -0.36
N GLN A 18 14.67 -8.53 0.87
CA GLN A 18 14.62 -9.96 1.18
C GLN A 18 13.23 -10.54 0.91
N GLN A 19 12.17 -9.79 1.24
CA GLN A 19 10.80 -10.21 0.98
C GLN A 19 10.49 -10.25 -0.52
N MET A 20 10.93 -9.26 -1.30
CA MET A 20 10.86 -9.31 -2.76
C MET A 20 11.55 -10.56 -3.32
N ASN A 21 12.75 -10.88 -2.86
CA ASN A 21 13.47 -12.08 -3.30
C ASN A 21 12.70 -13.36 -2.94
N PHE A 22 12.00 -13.39 -1.80
CA PHE A 22 11.10 -14.49 -1.44
C PHE A 22 9.90 -14.59 -2.39
N LEU A 23 9.27 -13.45 -2.73
CA LEU A 23 8.16 -13.42 -3.69
C LEU A 23 8.58 -13.97 -5.05
N HIS A 24 9.81 -13.69 -5.48
CA HIS A 24 10.39 -14.24 -6.72
C HIS A 24 10.94 -15.67 -6.60
N GLY A 25 10.89 -16.28 -5.41
CA GLY A 25 11.45 -17.62 -5.18
C GLY A 25 12.98 -17.69 -5.24
N THR A 26 13.68 -16.55 -5.22
CA THR A 26 15.15 -16.47 -5.26
C THR A 26 15.79 -16.48 -3.87
N PHE A 27 14.97 -16.38 -2.83
CA PHE A 27 15.39 -16.47 -1.43
C PHE A 27 14.64 -17.57 -0.69
N LYS A 28 15.41 -18.46 -0.05
CA LYS A 28 14.93 -19.43 0.92
C LYS A 28 15.68 -19.20 2.24
N PRO A 29 15.00 -18.75 3.31
CA PRO A 29 15.63 -18.54 4.60
C PRO A 29 16.10 -19.85 5.22
N ASN A 30 17.09 -19.73 6.10
CA ASN A 30 17.57 -20.85 6.91
C ASN A 30 16.47 -21.25 7.91
N GLU A 31 16.25 -22.56 8.08
CA GLU A 31 15.21 -23.12 8.96
C GLU A 31 15.34 -22.62 10.41
N ASP A 32 16.58 -22.47 10.90
CA ASP A 32 16.85 -21.97 12.26
C ASP A 32 16.50 -20.49 12.43
N LEU A 33 16.47 -19.73 11.33
CA LEU A 33 16.19 -18.28 11.32
C LEU A 33 14.72 -17.96 11.07
N LEU A 34 13.90 -18.94 10.67
CA LEU A 34 12.47 -18.74 10.40
C LEU A 34 11.73 -18.03 11.54
N PRO A 35 11.91 -18.41 12.83
CA PRO A 35 11.21 -17.75 13.92
C PRO A 35 11.62 -16.27 14.10
N LEU A 36 12.77 -15.89 13.55
CA LEU A 36 13.34 -14.53 13.61
C LEU A 36 12.94 -13.68 12.40
N ILE A 37 12.52 -14.32 11.30
CA ILE A 37 12.09 -13.65 10.06
C ILE A 37 10.56 -13.51 10.03
N SER A 38 9.84 -14.60 10.29
CA SER A 38 8.38 -14.62 10.22
C SER A 38 7.75 -15.72 11.09
N PRO A 39 6.76 -15.39 11.94
CA PRO A 39 5.97 -16.39 12.64
C PRO A 39 5.03 -17.16 11.71
N ARG A 40 4.76 -16.65 10.50
CA ARG A 40 3.82 -17.23 9.52
C ARG A 40 4.49 -18.13 8.50
N TRP A 41 5.80 -18.35 8.63
CA TRP A 41 6.57 -19.08 7.62
C TRP A 41 5.99 -20.46 7.30
N GLN A 42 5.56 -21.21 8.32
CA GLN A 42 5.00 -22.55 8.12
C GLN A 42 3.74 -22.55 7.25
N GLU A 43 2.86 -21.56 7.43
CA GLU A 43 1.64 -21.39 6.62
C GLU A 43 2.02 -21.08 5.16
N LEU A 44 3.00 -20.22 4.96
CA LEU A 44 3.42 -19.73 3.65
C LEU A 44 4.19 -20.77 2.85
N ASN A 45 5.00 -21.60 3.50
CA ASN A 45 5.73 -22.67 2.84
C ASN A 45 4.83 -23.85 2.42
N GLN A 46 3.65 -23.99 3.04
CA GLN A 46 2.65 -24.98 2.62
C GLN A 46 1.82 -24.50 1.43
N GLN A 47 1.75 -23.18 1.23
CA GLN A 47 1.13 -22.57 0.04
C GLN A 47 2.12 -22.64 -1.12
N ASN A 48 1.94 -23.62 -2.00
CA ASN A 48 2.74 -23.77 -3.21
C ASN A 48 2.32 -22.78 -4.32
N ASP A 49 1.74 -21.63 -3.93
CA ASP A 49 1.20 -20.65 -4.84
C ASP A 49 2.34 -19.79 -5.40
N GLU A 50 2.38 -19.61 -6.71
CA GLU A 50 3.21 -18.58 -7.31
C GLU A 50 2.72 -17.20 -6.87
N HIS A 51 3.65 -16.27 -6.63
CA HIS A 51 3.28 -14.90 -6.28
C HIS A 51 2.58 -14.26 -7.48
N THR A 52 1.32 -13.86 -7.31
CA THR A 52 0.61 -13.04 -8.30
C THR A 52 1.07 -11.59 -8.14
N PRO A 53 1.69 -10.98 -9.17
CA PRO A 53 2.12 -9.59 -9.10
C PRO A 53 0.97 -8.66 -8.74
N SER A 54 1.26 -7.66 -7.92
CA SER A 54 0.34 -6.56 -7.63
C SER A 54 0.54 -5.43 -8.64
N ASP A 55 -0.53 -4.68 -8.93
CA ASP A 55 -0.45 -3.49 -9.78
C ASP A 55 0.38 -2.38 -9.13
N VAL A 56 0.38 -2.32 -7.79
CA VAL A 56 1.20 -1.43 -6.97
C VAL A 56 1.67 -2.17 -5.72
N TYR A 57 2.94 -2.02 -5.38
CA TYR A 57 3.49 -2.45 -4.10
C TYR A 57 3.69 -1.25 -3.19
N VAL A 58 3.18 -1.35 -1.95
CA VAL A 58 3.44 -0.35 -0.92
C VAL A 58 4.54 -0.87 -0.01
N VAL A 59 5.65 -0.14 0.06
CA VAL A 59 6.82 -0.51 0.87
C VAL A 59 7.07 0.56 1.92
N GLU A 60 6.86 0.20 3.19
CA GLU A 60 7.21 1.06 4.31
C GLU A 60 8.70 0.90 4.69
N ILE A 61 9.39 2.03 4.87
CA ILE A 61 10.75 2.08 5.42
C ILE A 61 10.71 2.94 6.70
N CYS A 62 10.62 2.28 7.86
CA CYS A 62 10.41 2.92 9.16
C CYS A 62 11.55 2.71 10.18
N SER A 63 12.58 1.96 9.82
CA SER A 63 13.79 1.75 10.62
C SER A 63 15.06 1.83 9.77
N ALA A 64 16.06 2.55 10.29
CA ALA A 64 17.44 2.51 9.78
C ALA A 64 18.23 1.32 10.34
N LYS A 65 17.79 0.73 11.45
CA LYS A 65 18.51 -0.30 12.17
C LYS A 65 18.28 -1.66 11.52
N GLN A 66 19.26 -2.12 10.75
CA GLN A 66 19.26 -3.43 10.10
C GLN A 66 19.92 -4.45 11.01
N ALA A 67 19.30 -5.62 11.17
CA ALA A 67 19.87 -6.76 11.86
C ALA A 67 19.95 -7.95 10.91
N THR A 68 21.09 -8.62 10.88
CA THR A 68 21.31 -9.80 10.04
C THR A 68 21.96 -10.93 10.82
N ILE A 69 21.61 -12.16 10.47
CA ILE A 69 22.29 -13.40 10.90
C ILE A 69 22.59 -14.20 9.63
N ASP A 70 23.85 -14.59 9.45
CA ASP A 70 24.32 -15.29 8.24
C ASP A 70 23.91 -14.56 6.93
N GLY A 71 24.02 -13.23 6.94
CA GLY A 71 23.63 -12.37 5.83
C GLY A 71 22.11 -12.22 5.60
N GLN A 72 21.25 -12.93 6.33
CA GLN A 72 19.80 -12.85 6.23
C GLN A 72 19.24 -11.79 7.19
N SER A 73 18.37 -10.90 6.70
CA SER A 73 17.68 -9.92 7.53
C SER A 73 16.72 -10.59 8.50
N VAL A 74 16.84 -10.24 9.78
CA VAL A 74 15.98 -10.73 10.88
C VAL A 74 15.27 -9.59 11.57
N GLN A 75 14.07 -9.83 12.08
CA GLN A 75 13.28 -8.80 12.75
C GLN A 75 13.69 -8.67 14.22
N LEU A 76 14.06 -7.46 14.65
CA LEU A 76 14.54 -7.20 16.00
C LEU A 76 13.53 -7.55 17.10
N ASN A 77 12.24 -7.31 16.85
CA ASN A 77 11.16 -7.68 17.79
C ASN A 77 11.06 -9.21 17.96
N TYR A 78 11.21 -9.98 16.88
CA TYR A 78 11.20 -11.45 16.93
C TYR A 78 12.47 -12.01 17.55
N LEU A 79 13.64 -11.41 17.27
CA LEU A 79 14.89 -11.70 17.95
C LEU A 79 14.76 -11.54 19.47
N LYS A 80 14.30 -10.36 19.92
CA LYS A 80 14.10 -10.09 21.36
C LYS A 80 13.06 -11.02 21.98
N ARG A 81 11.99 -11.36 21.25
CA ARG A 81 10.95 -12.28 21.73
C ARG A 81 11.47 -13.71 21.85
N ARG A 82 12.25 -14.20 20.88
CA ARG A 82 12.79 -15.57 20.83
C ARG A 82 13.85 -15.82 21.90
N TYR A 83 14.68 -14.82 22.18
CA TYR A 83 15.73 -14.87 23.20
C TYR A 83 15.39 -13.98 24.40
N ARG A 84 14.13 -14.02 24.84
CA ARG A 84 13.61 -13.14 25.90
C ARG A 84 14.44 -13.23 27.18
N ASP A 85 14.80 -14.43 27.60
CA ASP A 85 15.54 -14.63 28.85
C ASP A 85 16.94 -14.02 28.81
N PHE A 86 17.53 -13.90 27.61
CA PHE A 86 18.79 -13.20 27.39
C PHE A 86 18.58 -11.69 27.42
N PHE A 87 17.68 -11.18 26.57
CA PHE A 87 17.43 -9.75 26.35
C PHE A 87 16.61 -9.05 27.45
N SER A 88 16.07 -9.79 28.42
CA SER A 88 15.43 -9.21 29.60
C SER A 88 16.42 -8.53 30.54
N ASP A 89 17.71 -8.85 30.41
CA ASP A 89 18.81 -8.17 31.11
C ASP A 89 19.27 -6.94 30.29
N PRO A 90 19.11 -5.71 30.80
CA PRO A 90 19.48 -4.48 30.08
C PRO A 90 20.97 -4.38 29.73
N GLU A 91 21.86 -4.93 30.56
CA GLU A 91 23.30 -4.90 30.29
C GLU A 91 23.64 -5.86 29.15
N ARG A 92 23.03 -7.06 29.12
CA ARG A 92 23.20 -7.99 28.00
C ARG A 92 22.61 -7.46 26.71
N ASP A 93 21.42 -6.85 26.75
CA ASP A 93 20.80 -6.22 25.57
C ASP A 93 21.74 -5.17 24.97
N ARG A 94 22.20 -4.22 25.79
CA ARG A 94 23.11 -3.16 25.36
C ARG A 94 24.44 -3.70 24.84
N MET A 95 25.04 -4.65 25.56
CA MET A 95 26.35 -5.20 25.22
C MET A 95 26.32 -5.99 23.91
N CYS A 96 25.33 -6.87 23.75
CA CYS A 96 25.14 -7.67 22.54
C CYS A 96 25.00 -6.76 21.32
N PHE A 97 24.11 -5.75 21.37
CA PHE A 97 23.93 -4.84 20.25
C PHE A 97 25.16 -3.96 19.97
N ARG A 98 25.94 -3.62 20.99
CA ARG A 98 27.19 -2.88 20.81
C ARG A 98 28.24 -3.72 20.07
N LEU A 99 28.45 -4.97 20.49
CA LEU A 99 29.41 -5.88 19.87
C LEU A 99 28.96 -6.28 18.46
N ALA A 100 27.67 -6.60 18.27
CA ALA A 100 27.10 -6.90 16.96
C ALA A 100 27.19 -5.71 15.98
N ALA A 101 27.20 -4.47 16.48
CA ALA A 101 27.40 -3.27 15.67
C ALA A 101 28.86 -3.00 15.29
N GLY A 102 29.81 -3.50 16.09
CA GLY A 102 31.24 -3.44 15.78
C GLY A 102 31.71 -4.47 14.75
N ALA A 103 30.84 -5.41 14.37
CA ALA A 103 31.15 -6.55 13.48
C ALA A 103 32.31 -7.44 13.97
N ASP A 104 32.58 -7.44 15.28
CA ASP A 104 33.59 -8.27 15.92
C ASP A 104 32.97 -9.59 16.41
N GLU A 105 32.98 -10.60 15.53
CA GLU A 105 32.42 -11.92 15.82
C GLU A 105 33.12 -12.61 16.99
N GLU A 106 34.43 -12.47 17.06
CA GLU A 106 35.25 -13.13 18.07
C GLU A 106 34.95 -12.53 19.44
N ALA A 107 34.95 -11.20 19.56
CA ALA A 107 34.61 -10.54 20.82
C ALA A 107 33.16 -10.83 21.25
N LEU A 108 32.20 -10.85 20.32
CA LEU A 108 30.83 -11.23 20.62
C LEU A 108 30.74 -12.70 21.07
N GLY A 109 31.47 -13.59 20.39
CA GLY A 109 31.54 -15.01 20.70
C GLY A 109 32.11 -15.27 22.10
N THR A 110 33.27 -14.69 22.42
CA THR A 110 33.91 -14.82 23.74
C THR A 110 33.01 -14.28 24.84
N TRP A 111 32.41 -13.10 24.65
CA TRP A 111 31.52 -12.52 25.65
C TRP A 111 30.26 -13.39 25.87
N LEU A 112 29.65 -13.93 24.81
CA LEU A 112 28.51 -14.85 24.93
C LEU A 112 28.90 -16.15 25.66
N ASP A 113 30.09 -16.67 25.41
CA ASP A 113 30.61 -17.86 26.11
C ASP A 113 30.83 -17.60 27.61
N GLU A 114 31.03 -16.35 28.03
CA GLU A 114 31.13 -15.97 29.45
C GLU A 114 29.76 -15.74 30.11
N VAL A 115 28.81 -15.10 29.41
CA VAL A 115 27.56 -14.60 30.03
C VAL A 115 26.31 -15.40 29.70
N TRP A 116 26.36 -16.29 28.71
CA TRP A 116 25.19 -17.03 28.20
C TRP A 116 25.56 -18.42 27.67
N SER A 117 26.10 -19.27 28.54
CA SER A 117 26.63 -20.59 28.18
C SER A 117 26.45 -21.64 29.28
N ALA A 118 25.60 -21.40 30.29
CA ALA A 118 25.51 -22.26 31.48
C ALA A 118 24.83 -23.62 31.21
N ASN A 119 24.16 -23.79 30.07
CA ASN A 119 23.50 -25.03 29.68
C ASN A 119 23.44 -25.18 28.15
N GLU A 120 23.02 -26.36 27.68
CA GLU A 120 22.95 -26.69 26.26
C GLU A 120 22.05 -25.73 25.46
N THR A 121 20.92 -25.29 26.02
CA THR A 121 20.03 -24.33 25.36
C THR A 121 20.72 -22.98 25.17
N GLN A 122 21.41 -22.48 26.21
CA GLN A 122 22.15 -21.22 26.11
C GLN A 122 23.31 -21.31 25.12
N HIS A 123 24.02 -22.44 25.06
CA HIS A 123 25.03 -22.68 24.03
C HIS A 123 24.45 -22.62 22.62
N LYS A 124 23.28 -23.24 22.40
CA LYS A 124 22.58 -23.16 21.10
C LYS A 124 22.17 -21.72 20.77
N ASP A 125 21.59 -21.00 21.72
CA ASP A 125 21.22 -19.59 21.53
C ASP A 125 22.46 -18.74 21.20
N SER A 126 23.55 -18.90 21.94
CA SER A 126 24.82 -18.19 21.70
C SER A 126 25.45 -18.49 20.35
N SER A 127 25.31 -19.73 19.84
CA SER A 127 25.78 -20.10 18.49
C SER A 127 25.07 -19.34 17.36
N ILE A 128 23.81 -18.96 17.58
CA ILE A 128 23.05 -18.12 16.64
C ILE A 128 23.38 -16.65 16.88
N LEU A 129 23.36 -16.19 18.14
CA LEU A 129 23.59 -14.80 18.49
C LEU A 129 24.99 -14.29 18.12
N ARG A 130 26.02 -15.13 18.10
CA ARG A 130 27.37 -14.71 17.67
C ARG A 130 27.44 -14.27 16.21
N GLN A 131 26.53 -14.77 15.37
CA GLN A 131 26.43 -14.39 13.97
C GLN A 131 25.65 -13.10 13.76
N LEU A 132 25.06 -12.52 14.82
CA LEU A 132 24.31 -11.27 14.75
C LEU A 132 25.23 -10.14 14.30
N ARG A 133 24.77 -9.42 13.29
CA ARG A 133 25.34 -8.13 12.86
C ARG A 133 24.25 -7.09 12.87
N VAL A 134 24.61 -5.90 13.33
CA VAL A 134 23.70 -4.76 13.36
C VAL A 134 24.36 -3.57 12.71
N ARG A 135 23.65 -2.88 11.83
CA ARG A 135 24.15 -1.67 11.18
C ARG A 135 23.06 -0.63 11.05
N GLN A 136 23.47 0.62 10.95
CA GLN A 136 22.57 1.71 10.55
C GLN A 136 22.65 1.85 9.04
N ALA A 137 21.50 1.81 8.38
CA ALA A 137 21.39 2.07 6.96
C ALA A 137 21.77 3.53 6.67
N ASN A 138 22.68 3.72 5.73
CA ASN A 138 23.04 5.04 5.21
C ASN A 138 22.28 5.30 3.89
N LEU A 139 22.50 6.50 3.31
CA LEU A 139 21.85 6.90 2.07
C LEU A 139 22.08 5.92 0.92
N ASP A 140 23.33 5.50 0.68
CA ASP A 140 23.66 4.61 -0.44
C ASP A 140 22.97 3.25 -0.29
N MET A 141 22.95 2.71 0.92
CA MET A 141 22.28 1.44 1.20
C MET A 141 20.77 1.53 0.97
N VAL A 142 20.12 2.58 1.48
CA VAL A 142 18.67 2.79 1.27
C VAL A 142 18.38 2.99 -0.21
N ARG A 143 19.18 3.79 -0.91
CA ARG A 143 19.04 4.03 -2.35
C ARG A 143 19.18 2.73 -3.14
N ASP A 144 20.23 1.95 -2.90
CA ASP A 144 20.47 0.69 -3.61
C ASP A 144 19.34 -0.32 -3.36
N ASP A 145 18.84 -0.42 -2.13
CA ASP A 145 17.71 -1.28 -1.82
C ASP A 145 16.43 -0.80 -2.53
N MET A 146 16.17 0.52 -2.58
CA MET A 146 15.01 1.09 -3.28
C MET A 146 15.06 0.85 -4.80
N VAL A 147 16.25 0.98 -5.42
CA VAL A 147 16.44 0.64 -6.84
C VAL A 147 16.10 -0.83 -7.08
N ARG A 148 16.65 -1.74 -6.26
CA ARG A 148 16.37 -3.18 -6.38
C ARG A 148 14.89 -3.48 -6.23
N LEU A 149 14.19 -2.78 -5.36
CA LEU A 149 12.75 -2.93 -5.16
C LEU A 149 11.96 -2.47 -6.39
N GLN A 150 12.30 -1.32 -6.99
CA GLN A 150 11.65 -0.87 -8.23
C GLN A 150 11.94 -1.84 -9.39
N ASP A 151 13.19 -2.26 -9.55
CA ASP A 151 13.59 -3.19 -10.61
C ASP A 151 12.90 -4.56 -10.48
N GLY A 152 12.69 -5.03 -9.25
CA GLY A 152 12.08 -6.34 -9.01
C GLY A 152 10.55 -6.32 -8.95
N LEU A 153 9.94 -5.27 -8.41
CA LEU A 153 8.49 -5.24 -8.17
C LEU A 153 7.72 -4.42 -9.22
N GLY A 154 8.38 -3.56 -10.00
CA GLY A 154 7.74 -2.61 -10.91
C GLY A 154 7.25 -1.37 -10.17
N GLU A 155 5.94 -1.14 -10.15
CA GLU A 155 5.34 0.04 -9.51
C GLU A 155 5.41 -0.05 -7.98
N VAL A 156 6.21 0.83 -7.38
CA VAL A 156 6.42 0.89 -5.92
C VAL A 156 6.09 2.28 -5.38
N LEU A 157 5.18 2.32 -4.41
CA LEU A 157 4.99 3.46 -3.52
C LEU A 157 5.81 3.23 -2.25
N PHE A 158 6.87 4.02 -2.07
CA PHE A 158 7.59 4.03 -0.81
C PHE A 158 6.86 4.89 0.21
N VAL A 159 6.89 4.47 1.47
CA VAL A 159 6.24 5.18 2.57
C VAL A 159 7.20 5.32 3.73
N THR A 160 7.30 6.51 4.31
CA THR A 160 7.96 6.70 5.61
C THR A 160 6.95 6.64 6.75
N HIS A 161 7.44 6.43 7.97
CA HIS A 161 6.63 6.70 9.16
C HIS A 161 6.44 8.21 9.38
N VAL A 162 5.46 8.61 10.21
CA VAL A 162 5.29 10.02 10.64
C VAL A 162 6.43 10.51 11.55
N ASN A 163 6.85 11.75 11.38
CA ASN A 163 7.84 12.43 12.23
C ASN A 163 7.22 12.93 13.55
N ALA A 164 6.83 11.99 14.42
CA ALA A 164 6.21 12.28 15.70
C ALA A 164 7.16 13.03 16.66
N ARG A 165 6.56 13.79 17.58
CA ARG A 165 7.24 14.53 18.64
C ARG A 165 7.08 13.85 19.99
N ASP A 166 8.13 13.91 20.81
CA ASP A 166 8.11 13.45 22.19
C ASP A 166 7.29 14.38 23.11
N GLY A 167 7.19 14.03 24.40
CA GLY A 167 6.47 14.84 25.40
C GLY A 167 7.03 16.25 25.63
N ASN A 168 8.24 16.54 25.11
CA ASN A 168 8.85 17.86 25.16
C ASN A 168 8.68 18.63 23.83
N GLY A 169 7.99 18.05 22.85
CA GLY A 169 7.79 18.63 21.52
C GLY A 169 8.96 18.43 20.55
N ASN A 170 9.99 17.68 20.93
CA ASN A 170 11.15 17.41 20.08
C ASN A 170 10.87 16.24 19.12
N VAL A 171 11.38 16.34 17.90
CA VAL A 171 11.33 15.21 16.95
C VAL A 171 12.23 14.07 17.42
N LEU A 172 11.83 12.84 17.11
CA LEU A 172 12.66 11.66 17.35
C LEU A 172 13.85 11.65 16.38
N THR A 173 15.05 12.02 16.83
CA THR A 173 16.23 12.26 15.98
C THR A 173 16.52 11.13 14.99
N GLY A 174 16.44 9.86 15.42
CA GLY A 174 16.68 8.73 14.54
C GLY A 174 15.61 8.58 13.45
N ARG A 175 14.36 8.88 13.75
CA ARG A 175 13.25 8.84 12.79
C ARG A 175 13.35 9.98 11.80
N ASP A 176 13.61 11.20 12.28
CA ASP A 176 13.83 12.38 11.45
C ASP A 176 14.98 12.17 10.45
N ALA A 177 16.10 11.61 10.93
CA ALA A 177 17.24 11.29 10.08
C ALA A 177 16.91 10.22 9.01
N LEU A 178 16.14 9.18 9.37
CA LEU A 178 15.70 8.17 8.41
C LEU A 178 14.77 8.78 7.35
N ILE A 179 13.77 9.56 7.76
CA ILE A 179 12.84 10.23 6.83
C ILE A 179 13.62 11.06 5.81
N LYS A 180 14.60 11.83 6.25
CA LYS A 180 15.49 12.61 5.36
C LYS A 180 16.28 11.71 4.41
N THR A 181 16.82 10.61 4.92
CA THR A 181 17.60 9.63 4.13
C THR A 181 16.74 8.99 3.04
N VAL A 182 15.55 8.51 3.38
CA VAL A 182 14.61 7.91 2.42
C VAL A 182 14.11 8.95 1.41
N THR A 183 13.83 10.17 1.85
CA THR A 183 13.44 11.28 0.97
C THR A 183 14.52 11.60 -0.06
N GLN A 184 15.78 11.71 0.40
CA GLN A 184 16.90 11.97 -0.49
C GLN A 184 17.14 10.81 -1.46
N ALA A 185 17.06 9.55 -0.99
CA ALA A 185 17.17 8.38 -1.84
C ALA A 185 16.08 8.35 -2.93
N ALA A 186 14.82 8.58 -2.55
CA ALA A 186 13.69 8.64 -3.47
C ALA A 186 13.89 9.71 -4.56
N GLN A 187 14.32 10.91 -4.17
CA GLN A 187 14.61 12.00 -5.10
C GLN A 187 15.73 11.65 -6.10
N GLN A 188 16.78 10.96 -5.66
CA GLN A 188 17.91 10.59 -6.52
C GLN A 188 17.53 9.58 -7.60
N ILE A 189 16.55 8.72 -7.35
CA ILE A 189 16.13 7.65 -8.26
C ILE A 189 14.80 7.96 -8.95
N GLY A 190 14.16 9.09 -8.65
CA GLY A 190 12.86 9.46 -9.19
C GLY A 190 11.71 8.58 -8.68
N ALA A 191 11.84 8.00 -7.49
CA ALA A 191 10.80 7.15 -6.90
C ALA A 191 9.67 7.97 -6.25
N ARG A 192 8.46 7.40 -6.27
CA ARG A 192 7.30 7.93 -5.52
C ARG A 192 7.47 7.64 -4.04
N LEU A 193 7.47 8.69 -3.23
CA LEU A 193 7.57 8.60 -1.77
C LEU A 193 6.44 9.38 -1.12
N TYR A 194 5.67 8.70 -0.27
CA TYR A 194 4.67 9.33 0.58
C TYR A 194 5.19 9.46 2.01
N ASN A 195 5.09 10.67 2.57
CA ASN A 195 5.44 10.96 3.96
C ASN A 195 4.18 11.48 4.69
N PRO A 196 3.59 10.69 5.62
CA PRO A 196 2.35 11.04 6.32
C PRO A 196 2.49 12.17 7.35
N THR A 197 3.67 12.77 7.51
CA THR A 197 3.91 13.78 8.56
C THR A 197 2.99 14.98 8.42
N ALA A 198 2.79 15.52 7.21
CA ALA A 198 1.92 16.68 7.01
C ALA A 198 0.45 16.38 7.34
N LEU A 199 -0.02 15.17 6.99
CA LEU A 199 -1.36 14.70 7.35
C LEU A 199 -1.51 14.57 8.88
N MET A 200 -0.49 14.00 9.54
CA MET A 200 -0.45 13.90 11.01
C MET A 200 -0.51 15.29 11.66
N GLU A 201 0.21 16.28 11.13
CA GLU A 201 0.18 17.65 11.64
C GLU A 201 -1.19 18.31 11.47
N LYS A 202 -1.88 18.05 10.34
CA LYS A 202 -3.24 18.54 10.06
C LYS A 202 -4.28 17.93 11.00
N VAL A 203 -4.21 16.62 11.25
CA VAL A 203 -5.16 15.89 12.11
C VAL A 203 -4.84 16.04 13.60
N GLY A 204 -3.58 16.27 13.93
CA GLY A 204 -3.05 16.30 15.29
C GLY A 204 -2.51 14.95 15.75
N GLN A 205 -1.33 14.94 16.36
CA GLN A 205 -0.61 13.71 16.72
C GLN A 205 -1.40 12.78 17.64
N THR A 206 -2.12 13.30 18.64
CA THR A 206 -2.95 12.50 19.57
C THR A 206 -4.10 11.77 18.86
N GLN A 207 -4.60 12.32 17.76
CA GLN A 207 -5.62 11.66 16.93
C GLN A 207 -5.00 10.70 15.91
N ALA A 208 -3.75 10.94 15.53
CA ALA A 208 -3.03 10.16 14.54
C ALA A 208 -2.35 8.91 15.10
N ILE A 209 -1.85 8.96 16.35
CA ILE A 209 -1.04 7.93 16.98
C ILE A 209 -1.77 7.37 18.20
N GLU A 210 -1.78 6.05 18.37
CA GLU A 210 -2.38 5.42 19.54
C GLU A 210 -1.61 5.79 20.83
N ASP A 211 -2.35 6.37 21.80
CA ASP A 211 -1.88 6.90 23.09
C ASP A 211 -1.19 5.88 24.01
N HIS A 212 -1.06 4.62 23.59
CA HIS A 212 -0.46 3.53 24.37
C HIS A 212 0.84 2.98 23.79
N SER A 213 1.31 3.49 22.64
CA SER A 213 2.60 3.06 22.09
C SER A 213 3.74 3.89 22.70
N ALA A 214 4.51 3.29 23.62
CA ALA A 214 5.73 3.90 24.17
C ALA A 214 6.75 4.32 23.08
N GLY A 215 6.59 3.82 21.85
CA GLY A 215 7.41 4.15 20.68
C GLY A 215 6.77 5.10 19.66
N LEU A 216 5.55 5.62 19.89
CA LEU A 216 4.82 6.46 18.92
C LEU A 216 4.80 5.83 17.52
N ALA A 217 4.44 4.54 17.46
CA ALA A 217 4.70 3.64 16.32
C ALA A 217 3.44 3.03 15.70
N HIS A 218 2.27 3.26 16.30
CA HIS A 218 1.01 2.71 15.82
C HIS A 218 0.05 3.85 15.50
N PHE A 219 -0.44 3.86 14.27
CA PHE A 219 -1.50 4.76 13.86
C PHE A 219 -2.82 4.33 14.46
N THR A 220 -3.69 5.30 14.74
CA THR A 220 -5.10 4.99 14.97
C THR A 220 -5.72 4.45 13.68
N GLU A 221 -6.80 3.68 13.81
CA GLU A 221 -7.54 3.16 12.65
C GLU A 221 -8.04 4.30 11.74
N SER A 222 -8.59 5.36 12.34
CA SER A 222 -9.09 6.52 11.58
C SER A 222 -7.98 7.27 10.84
N PHE A 223 -6.78 7.35 11.41
CA PHE A 223 -5.64 7.94 10.71
C PHE A 223 -5.12 7.04 9.59
N SER A 224 -5.12 5.73 9.80
CA SER A 224 -4.74 4.75 8.75
C SER A 224 -5.68 4.81 7.54
N GLN A 225 -6.97 5.03 7.76
CA GLN A 225 -7.95 5.25 6.68
C GLN A 225 -7.63 6.51 5.88
N ARG A 226 -7.33 7.63 6.55
CA ARG A 226 -6.92 8.87 5.88
C ARG A 226 -5.60 8.75 5.11
N VAL A 227 -4.64 8.01 5.67
CA VAL A 227 -3.38 7.71 4.97
C VAL A 227 -3.65 6.91 3.70
N LEU A 228 -4.59 5.96 3.74
CA LEU A 228 -4.99 5.19 2.56
C LEU A 228 -5.67 6.08 1.51
N GLU A 229 -6.56 6.99 1.93
CA GLU A 229 -7.18 8.00 1.06
C GLU A 229 -6.11 8.85 0.35
N ASP A 230 -5.14 9.38 1.10
CA ASP A 230 -4.00 10.13 0.55
C ASP A 230 -3.18 9.30 -0.44
N TRP A 231 -2.94 8.01 -0.18
CA TRP A 231 -2.22 7.13 -1.13
C TRP A 231 -2.98 6.96 -2.44
N TYR A 232 -4.30 6.87 -2.37
CA TYR A 232 -5.14 6.79 -3.54
C TYR A 232 -4.96 8.01 -4.44
N GLU A 233 -5.10 9.20 -3.88
CA GLU A 233 -4.94 10.46 -4.61
C GLU A 233 -3.51 10.68 -5.11
N PHE A 234 -2.52 10.36 -4.27
CA PHE A 234 -1.11 10.68 -4.55
C PHE A 234 -0.45 9.73 -5.57
N ALA A 235 -0.83 8.45 -5.59
CA ALA A 235 -0.08 7.45 -6.34
C ALA A 235 -0.92 6.37 -7.02
N ILE A 236 -1.93 5.82 -6.33
CA ILE A 236 -2.64 4.64 -6.85
C ILE A 236 -3.55 5.04 -8.02
N HIS A 237 -4.18 6.22 -7.97
CA HIS A 237 -5.06 6.73 -9.02
C HIS A 237 -4.39 6.68 -10.40
N ASP A 238 -3.25 7.36 -10.55
CA ASP A 238 -2.54 7.47 -11.83
C ASP A 238 -2.08 6.10 -12.34
N ILE A 239 -1.75 5.17 -11.44
CA ILE A 239 -1.32 3.82 -11.84
C ILE A 239 -2.53 3.02 -12.35
N ILE A 240 -3.65 3.07 -11.64
CA ILE A 240 -4.90 2.44 -12.09
C ILE A 240 -5.33 3.02 -13.43
N GLU A 241 -5.35 4.35 -13.57
CA GLU A 241 -5.73 5.03 -14.80
C GLU A 241 -4.84 4.59 -15.98
N ASN A 242 -3.51 4.66 -15.82
CA ASN A 242 -2.57 4.22 -16.85
C ASN A 242 -2.70 2.73 -17.17
N TYR A 243 -2.91 1.88 -16.15
CA TYR A 243 -3.09 0.45 -16.36
C TYR A 243 -4.33 0.17 -17.23
N ILE A 244 -5.46 0.84 -16.94
CA ILE A 244 -6.71 0.69 -17.69
C ILE A 244 -6.54 1.18 -19.12
N ILE A 245 -5.92 2.35 -19.32
CA ILE A 245 -5.70 2.93 -20.66
C ILE A 245 -4.85 1.98 -21.52
N ASN A 246 -3.84 1.35 -20.93
CA ASN A 246 -2.87 0.52 -21.67
C ASN A 246 -3.23 -0.98 -21.69
N THR A 247 -4.25 -1.41 -20.96
CA THR A 247 -4.70 -2.82 -20.90
C THR A 247 -6.17 -2.91 -21.35
N PRO A 248 -6.44 -3.05 -22.65
CA PRO A 248 -7.77 -2.83 -23.22
C PRO A 248 -8.79 -3.97 -22.99
N ASP A 249 -8.39 -5.09 -22.40
CA ASP A 249 -9.30 -6.20 -22.12
C ASP A 249 -9.79 -6.15 -20.66
N ASP A 250 -11.11 -6.04 -20.49
CA ASP A 250 -11.91 -6.14 -19.25
C ASP A 250 -11.51 -5.30 -18.01
N ALA A 251 -10.46 -4.47 -18.09
CA ALA A 251 -9.94 -3.71 -16.97
C ALA A 251 -10.98 -2.77 -16.35
N ILE A 252 -11.86 -2.19 -17.16
CA ILE A 252 -12.98 -1.36 -16.68
C ILE A 252 -13.92 -2.20 -15.81
N GLU A 253 -14.35 -3.36 -16.30
CA GLU A 253 -15.25 -4.28 -15.61
C GLU A 253 -14.61 -4.89 -14.36
N ARG A 254 -13.31 -5.19 -14.41
CA ARG A 254 -12.58 -5.88 -13.34
C ARG A 254 -12.08 -4.93 -12.25
N ILE A 255 -11.72 -3.70 -12.58
CA ILE A 255 -11.08 -2.75 -11.66
C ILE A 255 -11.99 -1.57 -11.37
N VAL A 256 -12.43 -0.84 -12.41
CA VAL A 256 -13.17 0.42 -12.26
C VAL A 256 -14.55 0.17 -11.66
N VAL A 257 -15.30 -0.80 -12.19
CA VAL A 257 -16.67 -1.08 -11.75
C VAL A 257 -16.75 -1.47 -10.26
N PRO A 258 -15.93 -2.41 -9.73
CA PRO A 258 -15.94 -2.71 -8.30
C PRO A 258 -15.53 -1.51 -7.44
N HIS A 259 -14.55 -0.73 -7.91
CA HIS A 259 -14.04 0.43 -7.16
C HIS A 259 -15.10 1.55 -7.07
N ALA A 260 -15.72 1.91 -8.20
CA ALA A 260 -16.80 2.89 -8.25
C ALA A 260 -18.00 2.46 -7.40
N LYS A 261 -18.37 1.16 -7.44
CA LYS A 261 -19.44 0.61 -6.60
C LYS A 261 -19.12 0.72 -5.11
N ALA A 262 -17.89 0.46 -4.71
CA ALA A 262 -17.46 0.60 -3.33
C ALA A 262 -17.60 2.05 -2.83
N PHE A 263 -17.17 3.03 -3.63
CA PHE A 263 -17.33 4.45 -3.26
C PHE A 263 -18.79 4.88 -3.21
N LEU A 264 -19.61 4.45 -4.17
CA LEU A 264 -21.04 4.78 -4.18
C LEU A 264 -21.80 4.19 -2.99
N ALA A 265 -21.31 3.10 -2.37
CA ALA A 265 -21.92 2.52 -1.18
C ALA A 265 -21.67 3.34 0.10
N THR A 266 -20.66 4.20 0.10
CA THR A 266 -20.27 5.10 1.20
C THR A 266 -20.01 6.50 0.64
N PRO A 267 -21.07 7.24 0.28
CA PRO A 267 -20.94 8.51 -0.41
C PRO A 267 -20.33 9.57 0.50
N ASP A 268 -19.06 9.86 0.25
CA ASP A 268 -18.35 11.04 0.74
C ASP A 268 -18.16 12.01 -0.44
N PRO A 269 -18.40 13.33 -0.28
CA PRO A 269 -18.26 14.29 -1.37
C PRO A 269 -16.89 14.30 -2.06
N GLU A 270 -15.81 14.08 -1.31
CA GLU A 270 -14.45 14.01 -1.86
C GLU A 270 -14.28 12.75 -2.70
N HIS A 271 -14.77 11.61 -2.22
CA HIS A 271 -14.80 10.35 -2.98
C HIS A 271 -15.64 10.44 -4.26
N VAL A 272 -16.78 11.13 -4.22
CA VAL A 272 -17.64 11.33 -5.39
C VAL A 272 -16.95 12.21 -6.43
N ALA A 273 -16.30 13.30 -6.00
CA ALA A 273 -15.52 14.16 -6.89
C ALA A 273 -14.34 13.40 -7.52
N TYR A 274 -13.68 12.56 -6.74
CA TYR A 274 -12.59 11.70 -7.20
C TYR A 274 -13.04 10.72 -8.28
N ILE A 275 -14.07 9.90 -8.00
CA ILE A 275 -14.53 8.89 -8.98
C ILE A 275 -15.09 9.55 -10.25
N THR A 276 -15.69 10.73 -10.11
CA THR A 276 -16.12 11.57 -11.24
C THR A 276 -14.92 11.94 -12.10
N THR A 277 -13.81 12.39 -11.52
CA THR A 277 -12.60 12.75 -12.28
C THR A 277 -12.02 11.55 -13.02
N LEU A 278 -11.89 10.39 -12.36
CA LEU A 278 -11.41 9.15 -12.99
C LEU A 278 -12.29 8.74 -14.18
N LEU A 279 -13.61 8.78 -14.01
CA LEU A 279 -14.52 8.44 -15.10
C LEU A 279 -14.44 9.43 -16.26
N ASP A 280 -14.11 10.71 -16.03
CA ASP A 280 -14.01 11.73 -17.09
C ASP A 280 -12.78 11.46 -17.94
N ALA A 281 -11.68 11.14 -17.27
CA ALA A 281 -10.46 10.72 -17.95
C ALA A 281 -10.70 9.44 -18.76
N LEU A 282 -11.29 8.40 -18.16
CA LEU A 282 -11.55 7.13 -18.86
C LEU A 282 -12.54 7.26 -20.02
N GLU A 283 -13.58 8.11 -19.92
CA GLU A 283 -14.50 8.36 -21.04
C GLU A 283 -13.79 9.01 -22.24
N SER A 284 -12.73 9.80 -22.01
CA SER A 284 -11.95 10.37 -23.12
C SER A 284 -11.21 9.32 -23.94
N TYR A 285 -10.83 8.19 -23.32
CA TYR A 285 -10.15 7.06 -23.97
C TYR A 285 -11.13 5.99 -24.45
N PHE A 286 -12.23 5.77 -23.72
CA PHE A 286 -13.22 4.73 -23.99
C PHE A 286 -14.64 5.31 -24.13
N PRO A 287 -14.87 6.20 -25.11
CA PRO A 287 -16.12 6.96 -25.22
C PRO A 287 -17.36 6.09 -25.46
N GLU A 288 -17.20 4.86 -25.92
CA GLU A 288 -18.31 3.94 -26.18
C GLU A 288 -18.47 2.83 -25.13
N ASN A 289 -17.70 2.84 -24.04
CA ASN A 289 -17.84 1.82 -23.01
C ASN A 289 -19.16 2.00 -22.22
N PRO A 290 -20.07 1.00 -22.24
CA PRO A 290 -21.38 1.13 -21.59
C PRO A 290 -21.30 1.08 -20.05
N GLN A 291 -20.28 0.45 -19.47
CA GLN A 291 -20.12 0.41 -18.02
C GLN A 291 -19.70 1.76 -17.44
N LEU A 292 -18.81 2.49 -18.11
CA LEU A 292 -18.46 3.86 -17.69
C LEU A 292 -19.69 4.77 -17.69
N LYS A 293 -20.49 4.71 -18.77
CA LYS A 293 -21.74 5.46 -18.91
C LYS A 293 -22.78 5.08 -17.83
N LEU A 294 -22.86 3.78 -17.47
CA LEU A 294 -23.72 3.32 -16.38
C LEU A 294 -23.25 3.86 -15.02
N LEU A 295 -21.95 3.83 -14.73
CA LEU A 295 -21.39 4.35 -13.47
C LEU A 295 -21.65 5.85 -13.32
N ARG A 296 -21.51 6.64 -14.39
CA ARG A 296 -21.88 8.06 -14.42
C ARG A 296 -23.31 8.31 -14.01
N MET A 297 -24.23 7.54 -14.59
CA MET A 297 -25.64 7.66 -14.29
C MET A 297 -25.90 7.35 -12.81
N LYS A 298 -25.21 6.36 -12.22
CA LYS A 298 -25.32 6.05 -10.79
C LYS A 298 -24.80 7.19 -9.90
N ILE A 299 -23.67 7.81 -10.26
CA ILE A 299 -23.13 8.97 -9.55
C ILE A 299 -24.12 10.15 -9.60
N ALA A 300 -24.55 10.54 -10.80
CA ALA A 300 -25.48 11.66 -10.97
C ALA A 300 -26.80 11.47 -10.20
N ARG A 301 -27.29 10.21 -10.14
CA ARG A 301 -28.45 9.85 -9.30
C ARG A 301 -28.15 10.05 -7.82
N SER A 302 -26.99 9.60 -7.34
CA SER A 302 -26.61 9.73 -5.93
C SER A 302 -26.45 11.18 -5.49
N GLU A 303 -26.00 12.05 -6.40
CA GLU A 303 -25.89 13.50 -6.19
C GLU A 303 -27.23 14.24 -6.28
N GLY A 304 -28.30 13.57 -6.75
CA GLY A 304 -29.58 14.22 -7.05
C GLY A 304 -29.52 15.20 -8.22
N ASN A 305 -28.52 15.07 -9.11
CA ASN A 305 -28.30 15.95 -10.25
C ASN A 305 -29.10 15.44 -11.46
N GLU A 306 -30.36 15.87 -11.58
CA GLU A 306 -31.28 15.39 -12.64
C GLU A 306 -30.75 15.66 -14.06
N ASP A 307 -30.09 16.80 -14.29
CA ASP A 307 -29.54 17.15 -15.61
C ASP A 307 -28.37 16.23 -15.98
N ALA A 308 -27.45 15.99 -15.05
CA ALA A 308 -26.35 15.06 -15.27
C ALA A 308 -26.85 13.62 -15.45
N LEU A 309 -27.89 13.24 -14.71
CA LEU A 309 -28.53 11.93 -14.79
C LEU A 309 -29.15 11.71 -16.18
N LYS A 310 -29.87 12.71 -16.69
CA LYS A 310 -30.46 12.69 -18.03
C LYS A 310 -29.40 12.59 -19.12
N ARG A 311 -28.33 13.40 -19.03
CA ARG A 311 -27.20 13.35 -19.98
C ARG A 311 -26.53 11.98 -20.00
N ALA A 312 -26.25 11.41 -18.83
CA ALA A 312 -25.64 10.09 -18.72
C ALA A 312 -26.55 8.99 -19.31
N PHE A 313 -27.87 9.08 -19.06
CA PHE A 313 -28.86 8.18 -19.66
C PHE A 313 -28.85 8.25 -21.20
N PHE A 314 -28.88 9.44 -21.79
CA PHE A 314 -28.83 9.60 -23.24
C PHE A 314 -27.53 9.09 -23.85
N ARG A 315 -26.38 9.38 -23.22
CA ARG A 315 -25.09 8.82 -23.66
C ARG A 315 -25.10 7.30 -23.65
N LEU A 316 -25.64 6.69 -22.59
CA LEU A 316 -25.75 5.23 -22.46
C LEU A 316 -26.70 4.64 -23.52
N ALA A 317 -27.81 5.33 -23.80
CA ALA A 317 -28.79 4.94 -24.82
C ALA A 317 -28.28 5.01 -26.25
N ILE A 318 -27.31 5.89 -26.51
CA ILE A 318 -26.67 6.02 -27.82
C ILE A 318 -25.55 4.97 -27.96
N ALA A 319 -24.83 4.65 -26.88
CA ALA A 319 -23.76 3.65 -26.86
C ALA A 319 -24.27 2.21 -26.98
N GLY A 320 -25.32 1.91 -26.21
CA GLY A 320 -25.98 0.62 -26.20
C GLY A 320 -27.21 0.67 -27.07
N ASN A 321 -27.56 -0.44 -27.74
CA ASN A 321 -28.86 -0.52 -28.37
C ASN A 321 -29.94 -0.33 -27.28
N LEU A 322 -31.01 0.42 -27.53
CA LEU A 322 -32.08 0.70 -26.55
C LEU A 322 -32.67 -0.58 -25.91
N ALA A 323 -32.55 -1.72 -26.60
CA ALA A 323 -32.90 -3.05 -26.10
C ALA A 323 -31.98 -3.54 -24.98
N ASP A 324 -30.68 -3.22 -25.04
CA ASP A 324 -29.66 -3.60 -24.05
C ASP A 324 -29.77 -2.75 -22.79
N LEU A 325 -30.19 -1.48 -22.89
CA LEU A 325 -30.49 -0.61 -21.74
C LEU A 325 -31.48 -1.23 -20.75
N LYS A 326 -32.49 -1.95 -21.25
CA LYS A 326 -33.46 -2.68 -20.41
C LYS A 326 -32.85 -3.89 -19.72
N ALA A 327 -31.78 -4.45 -20.28
CA ALA A 327 -31.02 -5.56 -19.71
C ALA A 327 -29.90 -5.08 -18.76
N LEU A 328 -29.41 -3.85 -18.94
CA LEU A 328 -28.19 -3.33 -18.30
C LEU A 328 -28.33 -3.03 -16.80
N ASP A 329 -29.51 -2.66 -16.31
CA ASP A 329 -29.72 -2.57 -14.85
C ASP A 329 -31.19 -2.50 -14.43
N SER A 330 -31.56 -3.22 -13.36
CA SER A 330 -32.90 -3.12 -12.76
C SER A 330 -33.14 -1.73 -12.14
N GLU A 331 -32.07 -1.04 -11.75
CA GLU A 331 -32.12 0.30 -11.15
C GLU A 331 -32.54 1.40 -12.14
N ILE A 332 -32.19 1.29 -13.43
CA ILE A 332 -32.65 2.24 -14.48
C ILE A 332 -34.17 2.25 -14.54
N ARG A 333 -34.79 1.07 -14.45
CA ARG A 333 -36.26 0.90 -14.50
C ARG A 333 -37.00 1.55 -13.34
N THR A 334 -36.28 1.93 -12.29
CA THR A 334 -36.86 2.61 -11.12
C THR A 334 -36.83 4.13 -11.24
N LEU A 335 -36.25 4.69 -12.30
CA LEU A 335 -36.22 6.14 -12.51
C LEU A 335 -37.64 6.63 -12.86
N PRO A 336 -38.23 7.54 -12.05
CA PRO A 336 -39.58 8.06 -12.30
C PRO A 336 -39.74 8.73 -13.67
N GLN A 337 -38.66 9.33 -14.17
CA GLN A 337 -38.63 10.08 -15.43
C GLN A 337 -38.29 9.22 -16.65
N LEU A 338 -38.07 7.91 -16.49
CA LEU A 338 -37.55 7.03 -17.54
C LEU A 338 -38.42 7.04 -18.80
N ASP A 339 -39.74 6.88 -18.65
CA ASP A 339 -40.66 6.82 -19.79
C ASP A 339 -40.64 8.12 -20.59
N ALA A 340 -40.55 9.27 -19.90
CA ALA A 340 -40.45 10.58 -20.56
C ALA A 340 -39.14 10.71 -21.36
N TRP A 341 -38.01 10.27 -20.79
CA TRP A 341 -36.71 10.33 -21.46
C TRP A 341 -36.61 9.36 -22.65
N ILE A 342 -37.24 8.18 -22.56
CA ILE A 342 -37.32 7.24 -23.69
C ILE A 342 -38.11 7.85 -24.86
N GLU A 343 -39.24 8.49 -24.59
CA GLU A 343 -40.03 9.14 -25.63
C GLU A 343 -39.27 10.31 -26.27
N GLU A 344 -38.51 11.08 -25.49
CA GLU A 344 -37.64 12.16 -25.99
C GLU A 344 -36.53 11.62 -26.90
N LEU A 345 -35.85 10.53 -26.52
CA LEU A 345 -34.87 9.84 -27.36
C LEU A 345 -35.48 9.34 -28.67
N ARG A 346 -36.64 8.69 -28.62
CA ARG A 346 -37.34 8.19 -29.82
C ARG A 346 -37.72 9.31 -30.76
N ALA A 347 -38.21 10.43 -30.23
CA ALA A 347 -38.52 11.61 -31.01
C ALA A 347 -37.26 12.21 -31.67
N ALA A 348 -36.11 12.08 -31.03
CA ALA A 348 -34.84 12.55 -31.54
C ALA A 348 -34.18 11.63 -32.57
N GLU A 349 -34.27 10.30 -32.41
CA GLU A 349 -33.84 9.32 -33.43
C GLU A 349 -34.66 9.43 -34.72
N ALA A 350 -35.90 9.90 -34.62
CA ALA A 350 -36.73 10.21 -35.79
C ALA A 350 -36.27 11.48 -36.55
N LEU A 351 -35.31 12.23 -36.00
CA LEU A 351 -34.72 13.44 -36.55
C LEU A 351 -33.23 13.18 -36.87
N SER A 352 -32.67 13.85 -37.89
CA SER A 352 -31.33 13.57 -38.44
C SER A 352 -30.18 13.61 -37.42
N ASP A 353 -29.03 13.02 -37.77
CA ASP A 353 -27.79 12.90 -36.96
C ASP A 353 -27.37 14.17 -36.18
N ASP A 354 -27.60 15.37 -36.73
CA ASP A 354 -27.33 16.66 -36.05
C ASP A 354 -28.11 16.84 -34.72
N THR A 355 -29.26 16.20 -34.57
CA THR A 355 -30.14 16.30 -33.40
C THR A 355 -29.60 15.50 -32.21
N VAL A 356 -28.92 14.38 -32.50
CA VAL A 356 -28.25 13.54 -31.49
C VAL A 356 -27.07 14.32 -30.89
N GLY A 357 -26.29 15.02 -31.72
CA GLY A 357 -25.24 15.92 -31.26
C GLY A 357 -25.76 17.07 -30.39
N TRP A 358 -26.93 17.64 -30.72
CA TRP A 358 -27.57 18.68 -29.92
C TRP A 358 -28.03 18.19 -28.54
N LEU A 359 -28.63 17.00 -28.45
CA LEU A 359 -29.04 16.39 -27.17
C LEU A 359 -27.88 16.05 -26.24
N LEU A 360 -26.72 15.70 -26.80
CA LEU A 360 -25.50 15.43 -26.02
C LEU A 360 -24.84 16.70 -25.48
N SER A 361 -25.18 17.88 -26.02
CA SER A 361 -24.60 19.18 -25.67
C SER A 361 -25.39 19.98 -24.62
N ARG A 362 -26.60 19.55 -24.28
CA ARG A 362 -27.44 20.07 -23.19
C ARG A 362 -27.37 19.11 -22.01
#